data_AF-A0ABD3P4W8-F1
#
_entry.id   AF-A0ABD3P4W8-F1
#
_cell.length_a   1.000
_cell.length_b   1.000
_cell.length_c   1.000
_cell.angle_alpha   90.00
_cell.angle_beta   90.00
_cell.angle_gamma   90.00
#
_symmetry.space_group_name_H-M   'P 1'
#
loop_
_entity.id
_entity.type
_entity.pdbx_description
1 polymer ?
#
loop_
_entity_poly.entity_id
_entity_poly.type
_entity_poly.pdbx_seq_one_letter_code
_entity_poly.pdbx_strand_id
1 'polypeptide(L)'
;MCGSTNGRVQFDHPFFFDGIMMPSGKIVENDISLPSSAPVALWDPKFLGRTTNRADERIAIKVSWKRSNKSVQKECRILQSLASVPHLERCIGGPNEYPYEDGRTMIALTPVMASSAYDDDDITSDLSKVNPGIPQSKSVNSVVETMVEILKLGIYTVDVQPLINKETGEVLFIDFTEANRLSIPLTPVDESALVGFCGEMFALIPDSLRGLAAEVLKTEMNGLNNDTTPLSEKVIDILESVWLETMLE
;
A
#
# COMPACT_ATOMS: atom_id res chain seq x y z
N MET A 1 -15.58 -15.78 -25.34
CA MET A 1 -16.41 -15.15 -26.40
C MET A 1 -17.40 -14.24 -25.68
N CYS A 2 -17.19 -12.93 -25.71
CA CYS A 2 -18.12 -11.97 -25.10
C CYS A 2 -19.20 -11.61 -26.13
N GLY A 3 -20.44 -11.95 -25.83
CA GLY A 3 -21.60 -11.48 -26.57
C GLY A 3 -21.94 -10.06 -26.15
N SER A 4 -21.85 -9.11 -27.08
CA SER A 4 -22.33 -7.74 -26.89
C SER A 4 -23.77 -7.65 -27.36
N THR A 5 -24.71 -7.45 -26.45
CA THR A 5 -26.04 -6.93 -26.76
C THR A 5 -26.40 -5.83 -25.75
N ASN A 6 -26.54 -4.60 -26.26
CA ASN A 6 -27.14 -3.44 -25.60
C ASN A 6 -26.55 -3.00 -24.26
N GLY A 7 -25.41 -2.28 -24.30
CA GLY A 7 -25.05 -1.28 -23.28
C GLY A 7 -24.88 -1.74 -21.83
N ARG A 8 -24.88 -3.04 -21.56
CA ARG A 8 -24.66 -3.62 -20.23
C ARG A 8 -23.24 -4.18 -20.15
N VAL A 9 -22.44 -3.68 -19.21
CA VAL A 9 -21.12 -4.24 -18.91
C VAL A 9 -21.27 -5.12 -17.67
N GLN A 10 -21.02 -6.42 -17.84
CA GLN A 10 -20.98 -7.39 -16.75
C GLN A 10 -19.52 -7.66 -16.40
N PHE A 11 -19.19 -7.52 -15.13
CA PHE A 11 -17.86 -7.86 -14.61
C PHE A 11 -17.93 -9.25 -13.98
N ASP A 12 -17.13 -10.17 -14.52
CA ASP A 12 -17.10 -11.57 -14.09
C ASP A 12 -16.33 -11.76 -12.78
N HIS A 13 -15.60 -10.74 -12.30
CA HIS A 13 -14.81 -10.76 -11.08
C HIS A 13 -14.90 -9.42 -10.32
N PRO A 14 -14.63 -9.41 -9.00
CA PRO A 14 -14.61 -8.19 -8.21
C PRO A 14 -13.55 -7.20 -8.71
N PHE A 15 -13.81 -5.90 -8.60
CA PHE A 15 -12.85 -4.85 -8.97
C PHE A 15 -12.85 -3.69 -7.99
N PHE A 16 -11.75 -2.94 -7.91
CA PHE A 16 -11.65 -1.79 -7.02
C PHE A 16 -11.98 -0.48 -7.74
N PHE A 17 -12.71 0.39 -7.05
CA PHE A 17 -13.05 1.73 -7.48
C PHE A 17 -12.90 2.69 -6.30
N ASP A 18 -11.98 3.64 -6.39
CA ASP A 18 -11.78 4.68 -5.36
C ASP A 18 -11.60 4.11 -3.94
N GLY A 19 -10.81 3.03 -3.81
CA GLY A 19 -10.59 2.33 -2.55
C GLY A 19 -11.72 1.38 -2.10
N ILE A 20 -12.80 1.23 -2.88
CA ILE A 20 -13.94 0.38 -2.57
C ILE A 20 -13.94 -0.86 -3.46
N MET A 21 -14.08 -2.06 -2.88
CA MET A 21 -14.24 -3.31 -3.63
C MET A 21 -15.68 -3.42 -4.16
N MET A 22 -15.83 -3.73 -5.44
CA MET A 22 -17.13 -3.94 -6.10
C MET A 22 -17.30 -5.44 -6.36
N PRO A 23 -18.33 -6.12 -5.81
CA PRO A 23 -18.51 -7.56 -5.95
C PRO A 23 -18.94 -7.96 -7.37
N SER A 24 -18.58 -9.18 -7.79
CA SER A 24 -18.91 -9.73 -9.11
C SER A 24 -20.44 -9.87 -9.33
N GLY A 25 -20.91 -9.67 -10.57
CA GLY A 25 -22.26 -10.05 -10.99
C GLY A 25 -23.39 -9.02 -10.83
N LYS A 26 -23.11 -7.75 -10.48
CA LYS A 26 -24.14 -6.69 -10.51
C LYS A 26 -24.32 -6.11 -11.91
N ILE A 27 -25.56 -6.12 -12.40
CA ILE A 27 -25.98 -5.38 -13.59
C ILE A 27 -26.25 -3.94 -13.17
N VAL A 28 -25.50 -2.98 -13.72
CA VAL A 28 -25.81 -1.55 -13.56
C VAL A 28 -26.85 -1.18 -14.61
N GLU A 29 -28.12 -1.00 -14.20
CA GLU A 29 -29.16 -0.43 -15.06
C GLU A 29 -29.14 1.10 -14.97
N ASN A 30 -29.27 1.73 -16.15
CA ASN A 30 -29.37 3.18 -16.30
C ASN A 30 -30.61 3.71 -15.57
N ASP A 31 -30.41 4.34 -14.41
CA ASP A 31 -31.14 5.55 -13.96
C ASP A 31 -30.61 6.05 -12.60
N ILE A 32 -29.28 6.09 -12.45
CA ILE A 32 -28.61 6.88 -11.43
C ILE A 32 -27.51 7.64 -12.15
N SER A 33 -27.51 8.97 -12.01
CA SER A 33 -26.47 9.87 -12.50
C SER A 33 -25.10 9.41 -11.99
N LEU A 34 -24.35 8.72 -12.85
CA LEU A 34 -22.98 8.26 -12.61
C LEU A 34 -22.01 9.46 -12.60
N PRO A 35 -21.24 9.70 -11.53
CA PRO A 35 -20.00 10.46 -11.66
C PRO A 35 -19.03 9.66 -12.55
N SER A 36 -18.33 10.35 -13.45
CA SER A 36 -17.49 9.71 -14.46
C SER A 36 -16.18 9.17 -13.86
N SER A 37 -16.07 7.86 -13.68
CA SER A 37 -14.78 7.18 -13.59
C SER A 37 -15.00 5.69 -13.84
N ALA A 38 -14.12 5.10 -14.65
CA ALA A 38 -14.35 3.87 -15.39
C ALA A 38 -13.53 2.67 -14.83
N PRO A 39 -13.85 1.43 -15.25
CA PRO A 39 -13.62 0.19 -14.51
C PRO A 39 -12.28 -0.52 -14.78
N VAL A 40 -11.89 -1.45 -13.89
CA VAL A 40 -10.72 -2.35 -14.02
C VAL A 40 -11.08 -3.54 -14.93
N ALA A 41 -10.23 -3.86 -15.89
CA ALA A 41 -10.33 -5.06 -16.73
C ALA A 41 -9.22 -6.07 -16.38
N LEU A 42 -9.55 -7.37 -16.38
CA LEU A 42 -8.61 -8.49 -16.23
C LEU A 42 -7.70 -8.59 -17.48
N TRP A 43 -6.38 -8.62 -17.32
CA TRP A 43 -5.40 -8.68 -18.44
C TRP A 43 -4.74 -10.05 -18.61
N ASP A 44 -4.56 -10.47 -19.87
CA ASP A 44 -3.87 -11.72 -20.24
C ASP A 44 -2.35 -11.60 -19.93
N PRO A 45 -1.77 -12.54 -19.16
CA PRO A 45 -0.36 -12.53 -18.74
C PRO A 45 0.68 -12.52 -19.88
N LYS A 46 0.28 -12.68 -21.14
CA LYS A 46 1.18 -12.65 -22.31
C LYS A 46 1.86 -11.31 -22.59
N PHE A 47 1.39 -10.20 -21.99
CA PHE A 47 2.00 -8.87 -22.19
C PHE A 47 3.18 -8.58 -21.26
N LEU A 48 3.39 -9.37 -20.21
CA LEU A 48 4.56 -9.29 -19.34
C LEU A 48 5.56 -10.32 -19.84
N GLY A 49 6.64 -9.87 -20.50
CA GLY A 49 7.71 -10.71 -21.05
C GLY A 49 8.55 -11.49 -20.01
N ARG A 50 7.94 -12.00 -18.94
CA ARG A 50 8.50 -12.94 -17.97
C ARG A 50 7.41 -13.92 -17.54
N THR A 51 7.48 -15.14 -18.06
CA THR A 51 6.70 -16.28 -17.61
C THR A 51 7.20 -16.73 -16.24
N THR A 52 6.57 -16.27 -15.16
CA THR A 52 6.54 -17.02 -13.89
C THR A 52 5.15 -17.61 -13.74
N ASN A 53 5.09 -18.94 -13.89
CA ASN A 53 3.88 -19.75 -13.78
C ASN A 53 3.32 -19.76 -12.35
N ARG A 54 2.60 -18.71 -11.94
CA ARG A 54 1.59 -18.81 -10.88
C ARG A 54 0.28 -18.29 -11.46
N ALA A 55 -0.57 -19.21 -11.91
CA ALA A 55 -1.86 -18.91 -12.52
C ALA A 55 -2.84 -18.20 -11.55
N ASP A 56 -2.49 -18.08 -10.27
CA ASP A 56 -3.35 -17.53 -9.20
C ASP A 56 -2.84 -16.20 -8.61
N GLU A 57 -1.76 -15.61 -9.13
CA GLU A 57 -1.28 -14.33 -8.61
C GLU A 57 -2.15 -13.18 -9.13
N ARG A 58 -2.97 -12.62 -8.24
CA ARG A 58 -3.79 -11.44 -8.53
C ARG A 58 -2.89 -10.21 -8.70
N ILE A 59 -3.17 -9.43 -9.74
CA ILE A 59 -2.47 -8.18 -10.05
C ILE A 59 -3.46 -7.02 -9.95
N ALA A 60 -3.08 -5.96 -9.25
CA ALA A 60 -3.81 -4.70 -9.27
C ALA A 60 -3.31 -3.83 -10.42
N ILE A 61 -4.24 -3.18 -11.13
CA ILE A 61 -3.93 -2.23 -12.20
C ILE A 61 -4.38 -0.84 -11.74
N LYS A 62 -3.42 0.04 -11.49
CA LYS A 62 -3.69 1.45 -11.15
C LYS A 62 -3.67 2.27 -12.44
N VAL A 63 -4.83 2.82 -12.81
CA VAL A 63 -4.99 3.66 -14.00
C VAL A 63 -5.05 5.13 -13.59
N SER A 64 -4.27 5.97 -14.24
CA SER A 64 -4.14 7.39 -13.95
C SER A 64 -4.21 8.23 -15.22
N TRP A 65 -4.42 9.54 -15.08
CA TRP A 65 -4.32 10.46 -16.21
C TRP A 65 -2.87 10.54 -16.73
N LYS A 66 -2.68 10.65 -18.04
CA LYS A 66 -1.35 10.77 -18.68
C LYS A 66 -0.58 12.01 -18.20
N ARG A 67 -1.28 13.07 -17.77
CA ARG A 67 -0.65 14.24 -17.10
C ARG A 67 0.07 13.87 -15.79
N SER A 68 -0.37 12.80 -15.12
CA SER A 68 0.21 12.28 -13.89
C SER A 68 1.37 11.31 -14.12
N ASN A 69 1.78 11.05 -15.38
CA ASN A 69 2.79 10.05 -15.72
C ASN A 69 4.12 10.25 -14.96
N LYS A 70 4.53 11.49 -14.67
CA LYS A 70 5.72 11.74 -13.85
C LYS A 70 5.56 11.23 -12.41
N SER A 71 4.39 11.43 -11.81
CA SER A 71 4.09 10.93 -10.46
C SER A 71 4.02 9.39 -10.46
N VAL A 72 3.33 8.80 -11.44
CA VAL A 72 3.23 7.34 -11.61
C VAL A 72 4.63 6.70 -11.82
N GLN A 73 5.52 7.35 -12.58
CA GLN A 73 6.92 6.90 -12.74
C GLN A 73 7.69 6.96 -11.42
N LYS A 74 7.49 8.03 -10.65
CA LYS A 74 8.15 8.23 -9.35
C LYS A 74 7.71 7.14 -8.38
N GLU A 75 6.41 6.92 -8.24
CA GLU A 75 5.81 5.86 -7.41
C GLU A 75 6.41 4.50 -7.77
N CYS A 76 6.35 4.10 -9.04
CA CYS A 76 6.87 2.80 -9.46
C CYS A 76 8.37 2.63 -9.15
N ARG A 77 9.20 3.67 -9.33
CA ARG A 77 10.63 3.63 -8.98
C ARG A 77 10.87 3.52 -7.48
N ILE A 78 10.06 4.18 -6.66
CA ILE A 78 10.12 4.07 -5.21
C ILE A 78 9.75 2.65 -4.79
N LEU A 79 8.62 2.12 -5.27
CA LEU A 79 8.19 0.75 -4.98
C LEU A 79 9.23 -0.30 -5.42
N GLN A 80 9.91 -0.08 -6.55
CA GLN A 80 11.03 -0.93 -6.99
C GLN A 80 12.23 -0.85 -6.05
N SER A 81 12.47 0.33 -5.47
CA SER A 81 13.54 0.52 -4.48
C SER A 81 13.21 -0.13 -3.14
N LEU A 82 11.93 -0.29 -2.84
CA LEU A 82 11.41 -0.94 -1.63
C LEU A 82 11.11 -2.44 -1.84
N ALA A 83 11.57 -3.06 -2.93
CA ALA A 83 11.18 -4.43 -3.29
C ALA A 83 11.52 -5.49 -2.22
N SER A 84 12.53 -5.23 -1.37
CA SER A 84 12.92 -6.09 -0.25
C SER A 84 12.09 -5.86 1.02
N VAL A 85 11.37 -4.75 1.12
CA VAL A 85 10.57 -4.40 2.29
C VAL A 85 9.31 -5.28 2.32
N PRO A 86 8.98 -5.91 3.45
CA PRO A 86 7.76 -6.70 3.59
C PRO A 86 6.52 -5.80 3.64
N HIS A 87 5.33 -6.40 3.50
CA HIS A 87 4.05 -5.70 3.68
C HIS A 87 3.76 -4.52 2.74
N LEU A 88 4.51 -4.37 1.65
CA LEU A 88 4.29 -3.34 0.65
C LEU A 88 3.76 -3.91 -0.67
N GLU A 89 2.95 -3.13 -1.36
CA GLU A 89 2.74 -3.35 -2.78
C GLU A 89 4.03 -3.12 -3.56
N ARG A 90 4.13 -3.75 -4.73
CA ARG A 90 5.31 -3.75 -5.60
C ARG A 90 4.89 -3.42 -7.00
N CYS A 91 5.57 -2.46 -7.61
CA CYS A 91 5.42 -2.19 -9.04
C CYS A 91 6.11 -3.26 -9.88
N ILE A 92 5.33 -4.07 -10.59
CA ILE A 92 5.82 -5.16 -11.46
C ILE A 92 5.77 -4.81 -12.95
N GLY A 93 5.13 -3.69 -13.32
CA GLY A 93 5.08 -3.25 -14.70
C GLY A 93 4.56 -1.82 -14.86
N GLY A 94 4.99 -1.16 -15.94
CA GLY A 94 4.60 0.20 -16.28
C GLY A 94 5.65 1.27 -15.95
N PRO A 95 5.33 2.56 -16.20
CA PRO A 95 4.07 3.04 -16.76
C PRO A 95 3.90 2.68 -18.25
N ASN A 96 2.70 2.26 -18.62
CA ASN A 96 2.31 2.02 -20.02
C ASN A 96 1.04 2.79 -20.36
N GLU A 97 0.77 3.04 -21.64
CA GLU A 97 -0.52 3.59 -22.06
C GLU A 97 -1.65 2.59 -21.77
N TYR A 98 -2.79 3.11 -21.29
CA TYR A 98 -3.97 2.27 -21.07
C TYR A 98 -4.71 2.10 -22.41
N PRO A 99 -4.89 0.87 -22.92
CA PRO A 99 -5.36 0.64 -24.29
C PRO A 99 -6.87 0.85 -24.47
N TYR A 100 -7.62 1.00 -23.39
CA TYR A 100 -9.08 1.16 -23.45
C TYR A 100 -9.52 2.63 -23.35
N GLU A 101 -8.62 3.55 -22.98
CA GLU A 101 -8.95 4.97 -22.86
C GLU A 101 -7.72 5.85 -23.17
N ASP A 102 -7.83 6.63 -24.23
CA ASP A 102 -6.79 7.61 -24.60
C ASP A 102 -6.57 8.63 -23.49
N GLY A 103 -5.31 9.06 -23.33
CA GLY A 103 -4.95 10.03 -22.30
C GLY A 103 -4.84 9.44 -20.89
N ARG A 104 -4.84 8.11 -20.76
CA ARG A 104 -4.55 7.39 -19.51
C ARG A 104 -3.21 6.66 -19.57
N THR A 105 -2.63 6.45 -18.38
CA THR A 105 -1.44 5.63 -18.14
C THR A 105 -1.75 4.63 -17.04
N MET A 106 -1.07 3.49 -17.03
CA MET A 106 -1.28 2.45 -16.02
C MET A 106 0.03 1.87 -15.50
N ILE A 107 0.01 1.39 -14.26
CA ILE A 107 1.02 0.52 -13.66
C ILE A 107 0.36 -0.75 -13.11
N ALA A 108 1.16 -1.81 -12.99
CA ALA A 108 0.77 -3.10 -12.44
C ALA A 108 1.43 -3.33 -11.08
N LEU A 109 0.64 -3.77 -10.10
CA LEU A 109 0.99 -3.83 -8.68
C LEU A 109 0.68 -5.23 -8.09
N THR A 110 1.53 -5.72 -7.19
CA THR A 110 1.38 -6.99 -6.43
C THR A 110 2.01 -6.87 -5.05
N PRO A 111 1.55 -7.56 -3.98
CA PRO A 111 0.37 -8.41 -3.94
C PRO A 111 -0.92 -7.60 -3.88
N VAL A 112 -2.05 -8.26 -4.17
CA VAL A 112 -3.39 -7.75 -3.86
C VAL A 112 -3.85 -8.37 -2.56
N MET A 113 -4.30 -7.55 -1.59
CA MET A 113 -4.84 -8.06 -0.34
C MET A 113 -5.98 -9.04 -0.62
N ALA A 114 -5.88 -10.25 -0.08
CA ALA A 114 -6.92 -11.24 -0.24
C ALA A 114 -8.09 -10.91 0.68
N SER A 115 -9.25 -10.60 0.09
CA SER A 115 -10.54 -10.66 0.79
C SER A 115 -11.13 -12.06 0.62
N SER A 116 -11.94 -12.51 1.60
CA SER A 116 -12.79 -13.65 1.34
C SER A 116 -13.72 -13.32 0.16
N ALA A 117 -14.03 -14.30 -0.68
CA ALA A 117 -14.86 -14.10 -1.86
C ALA A 117 -16.32 -13.73 -1.55
N TYR A 118 -16.68 -13.69 -0.26
CA TYR A 118 -18.05 -13.59 0.22
C TYR A 118 -18.29 -12.39 1.14
N ASP A 119 -17.24 -11.71 1.60
CA ASP A 119 -17.37 -10.53 2.45
C ASP A 119 -16.34 -9.45 2.08
N ASP A 120 -16.85 -8.30 1.63
CA ASP A 120 -16.04 -7.10 1.41
C ASP A 120 -15.65 -6.44 2.75
N ASP A 121 -16.23 -6.90 3.88
CA ASP A 121 -15.96 -6.37 5.22
C ASP A 121 -14.76 -7.04 5.92
N ASP A 122 -13.97 -7.87 5.24
CA ASP A 122 -12.80 -8.52 5.86
C ASP A 122 -11.54 -7.64 5.87
N ILE A 123 -11.53 -6.54 5.12
CA ILE A 123 -10.40 -5.62 5.01
C ILE A 123 -10.73 -4.29 5.69
N THR A 124 -9.76 -3.71 6.39
CA THR A 124 -9.90 -2.41 7.05
C THR A 124 -8.61 -1.60 6.97
N SER A 125 -8.69 -0.28 7.11
CA SER A 125 -7.53 0.59 7.33
C SER A 125 -7.27 0.87 8.82
N ASP A 126 -8.14 0.37 9.71
CA ASP A 126 -8.15 0.68 11.12
C ASP A 126 -7.81 -0.56 11.95
N LEU A 127 -6.62 -0.57 12.54
CA LEU A 127 -6.10 -1.70 13.30
C LEU A 127 -6.98 -2.04 14.52
N SER A 128 -7.75 -1.07 15.05
CA SER A 128 -8.69 -1.31 16.16
C SER A 128 -9.84 -2.26 15.77
N LYS A 129 -10.13 -2.40 14.46
CA LYS A 129 -11.16 -3.29 13.92
C LYS A 129 -10.64 -4.69 13.59
N VAL A 130 -9.34 -4.92 13.73
CA VAL A 130 -8.73 -6.25 13.56
C VAL A 130 -9.09 -7.13 14.76
N ASN A 131 -9.28 -8.43 14.51
CA ASN A 131 -9.63 -9.38 15.56
C ASN A 131 -8.57 -9.38 16.68
N PRO A 132 -8.98 -9.34 17.96
CA PRO A 132 -8.06 -9.23 19.08
C PRO A 132 -7.15 -10.46 19.21
N GLY A 133 -6.01 -10.28 19.86
CA GLY A 133 -5.01 -11.32 20.08
C GLY A 133 -3.99 -11.39 18.94
N ILE A 134 -3.75 -12.59 18.40
CA ILE A 134 -2.69 -12.84 17.42
C ILE A 134 -2.80 -11.92 16.18
N PRO A 135 -3.97 -11.69 15.57
CA PRO A 135 -4.07 -10.86 14.37
C PRO A 135 -3.68 -9.39 14.63
N GLN A 136 -4.14 -8.81 15.73
CA GLN A 136 -3.71 -7.47 16.16
C GLN A 136 -2.20 -7.40 16.43
N SER A 137 -1.65 -8.38 17.16
CA SER A 137 -0.21 -8.41 17.41
C SER A 137 0.59 -8.50 16.11
N LYS A 138 0.17 -9.35 15.17
CA LYS A 138 0.81 -9.47 13.85
C LYS A 138 0.75 -8.17 13.06
N SER A 139 -0.38 -7.47 13.12
CA SER A 139 -0.55 -6.18 12.45
C SER A 139 0.40 -5.12 13.02
N VAL A 140 0.51 -5.04 14.36
CA VAL A 140 1.43 -4.12 15.03
C VAL A 140 2.89 -4.40 14.65
N ASN A 141 3.30 -5.68 14.65
CA ASN A 141 4.64 -6.06 14.19
C ASN A 141 4.87 -5.58 12.74
N SER A 142 3.93 -5.90 11.85
CA SER A 142 4.02 -5.53 10.43
C SER A 142 4.15 -4.01 10.23
N VAL A 143 3.38 -3.20 10.98
CA VAL A 143 3.44 -1.73 10.90
C VAL A 143 4.82 -1.21 11.31
N VAL A 144 5.34 -1.65 12.47
CA VAL A 144 6.61 -1.16 13.01
C VAL A 144 7.80 -1.63 12.17
N GLU A 145 7.84 -2.92 11.81
CA GLU A 145 8.89 -3.49 10.96
C GLU A 145 8.95 -2.78 9.60
N THR A 146 7.79 -2.56 8.97
CA THR A 146 7.72 -1.87 7.67
C THR A 146 8.21 -0.43 7.75
N MET A 147 7.84 0.29 8.81
CA MET A 147 8.31 1.66 9.02
C MET A 147 9.85 1.71 9.08
N VAL A 148 10.46 0.86 9.90
CA VAL A 148 11.93 0.83 10.07
C VAL A 148 12.62 0.46 8.76
N GLU A 149 12.12 -0.54 8.03
CA GLU A 149 12.70 -0.96 6.75
C GLU A 149 12.56 0.10 5.63
N ILE A 150 11.46 0.85 5.60
CA ILE A 150 11.31 2.01 4.70
C ILE A 150 12.36 3.08 5.03
N LEU A 151 12.53 3.41 6.32
CA LEU A 151 13.48 4.42 6.77
C LEU A 151 14.94 4.02 6.46
N LYS A 152 15.28 2.73 6.58
CA LYS A 152 16.62 2.20 6.24
C LYS A 152 17.00 2.44 4.78
N LEU A 153 16.01 2.44 3.90
CA LEU A 153 16.20 2.73 2.48
C LEU A 153 16.17 4.23 2.15
N GLY A 154 16.10 5.08 3.18
CA GLY A 154 16.08 6.52 3.07
C GLY A 154 14.83 7.01 2.36
N ILE A 155 13.68 6.39 2.62
CA ILE A 155 12.39 6.71 2.01
C ILE A 155 11.40 7.08 3.12
N TYR A 156 10.42 7.90 2.79
CA TYR A 156 9.25 8.18 3.62
C TYR A 156 8.04 8.44 2.70
N THR A 157 6.82 8.41 3.26
CA THR A 157 5.60 8.89 2.60
C THR A 157 4.84 9.81 3.54
N VAL A 158 4.06 10.73 2.98
CA VAL A 158 3.21 11.68 3.73
C VAL A 158 1.71 11.33 3.62
N ASP A 159 1.43 10.15 3.09
CA ASP A 159 0.09 9.59 2.96
C ASP A 159 0.19 8.09 3.18
N VAL A 160 0.09 7.65 4.43
CA VAL A 160 0.15 6.23 4.79
C VAL A 160 -1.22 5.59 4.60
N GLN A 161 -1.32 4.64 3.65
CA GLN A 161 -2.57 3.92 3.37
C GLN A 161 -2.42 2.41 3.60
N PRO A 162 -2.82 1.87 4.77
CA PRO A 162 -2.80 0.43 5.01
C PRO A 162 -4.11 -0.24 4.59
N LEU A 163 -3.98 -1.44 4.02
CA LEU A 163 -5.03 -2.44 3.98
C LEU A 163 -4.67 -3.53 4.99
N ILE A 164 -5.61 -3.87 5.87
CA ILE A 164 -5.40 -4.84 6.95
C ILE A 164 -6.50 -5.88 6.91
N ASN A 165 -6.14 -7.16 6.81
CA ASN A 165 -7.11 -8.25 6.92
C ASN A 165 -7.49 -8.44 8.40
N LYS A 166 -8.78 -8.30 8.72
CA LYS A 166 -9.30 -8.34 10.09
C LYS A 166 -9.10 -9.70 10.77
N GLU A 167 -9.13 -10.79 10.01
CA GLU A 167 -9.01 -12.16 10.54
C GLU A 167 -7.55 -12.58 10.73
N THR A 168 -6.70 -12.28 9.75
CA THR A 168 -5.32 -12.78 9.71
C THR A 168 -4.32 -11.79 10.29
N GLY A 169 -4.66 -10.50 10.35
CA GLY A 169 -3.75 -9.43 10.75
C GLY A 169 -2.66 -9.14 9.72
N GLU A 170 -2.86 -9.57 8.47
CA GLU A 170 -1.95 -9.23 7.38
C GLU A 170 -2.11 -7.77 6.98
N VAL A 171 -0.99 -7.05 6.89
CA VAL A 171 -0.94 -5.66 6.48
C VAL A 171 -0.33 -5.57 5.08
N LEU A 172 -0.92 -4.72 4.25
CA LEU A 172 -0.41 -4.30 2.95
C LEU A 172 -0.51 -2.77 2.86
N PHE A 173 0.61 -2.07 2.85
CA PHE A 173 0.64 -0.64 2.56
C PHE A 173 0.62 -0.43 1.05
N ILE A 174 -0.25 0.48 0.63
CA ILE A 174 -0.49 0.83 -0.76
C ILE A 174 -0.31 2.34 -0.95
N ASP A 175 -0.34 2.76 -2.20
CA ASP A 175 -0.34 4.15 -2.65
C ASP A 175 0.91 4.95 -2.22
N PHE A 176 2.02 4.68 -2.90
CA PHE A 176 3.28 5.38 -2.68
C PHE A 176 3.44 6.60 -3.62
N THR A 177 2.33 7.22 -4.04
CA THR A 177 2.35 8.39 -4.93
C THR A 177 3.06 9.60 -4.29
N GLU A 178 2.83 9.81 -3.00
CA GLU A 178 3.42 10.90 -2.21
C GLU A 178 4.73 10.50 -1.50
N ALA A 179 5.27 9.31 -1.80
CA ALA A 179 6.53 8.87 -1.24
C ALA A 179 7.72 9.66 -1.81
N ASN A 180 8.75 9.89 -1.01
CA ASN A 180 9.96 10.63 -1.36
C ASN A 180 11.22 9.97 -0.78
N ARG A 181 12.36 10.32 -1.35
CA ARG A 181 13.68 9.93 -0.82
C ARG A 181 14.23 11.05 0.04
N LEU A 182 14.83 10.69 1.16
CA LEU A 182 15.55 11.61 2.03
C LEU A 182 16.75 12.21 1.31
N SER A 183 16.96 13.51 1.51
CA SER A 183 18.19 14.18 1.07
C SER A 183 19.35 13.80 2.00
N ILE A 184 20.57 13.78 1.45
CA ILE A 184 21.80 13.66 2.22
C ILE A 184 22.67 14.89 1.91
N PRO A 185 22.88 15.82 2.86
CA PRO A 185 22.34 15.82 4.24
C PRO A 185 20.82 16.07 4.28
N LEU A 186 20.19 15.68 5.40
CA LEU A 186 18.78 15.94 5.65
C LEU A 186 18.48 17.43 5.65
N THR A 187 17.41 17.83 4.97
CA THR A 187 16.90 19.20 5.00
C THR A 187 15.84 19.36 6.10
N PRO A 188 15.53 20.59 6.56
CA PRO A 188 14.44 20.80 7.51
C PRO A 188 13.07 20.31 7.00
N VAL A 189 12.86 20.29 5.68
CA VAL A 189 11.65 19.75 5.06
C VAL A 189 11.61 18.23 5.19
N ASP A 190 12.75 17.56 4.96
CA ASP A 190 12.86 16.11 5.18
C ASP A 190 12.63 15.75 6.66
N GLU A 191 13.18 16.53 7.59
CA GLU A 191 12.99 16.32 9.03
C GLU A 191 11.52 16.43 9.43
N SER A 192 10.82 17.47 8.96
CA SER A 192 9.38 17.63 9.22
C SER A 192 8.55 16.50 8.59
N ALA A 193 8.91 16.04 7.40
CA ALA A 193 8.18 14.98 6.73
C ALA A 193 8.44 13.61 7.35
N LEU A 194 9.64 13.37 7.88
CA LEU A 194 9.97 12.20 8.68
C LEU A 194 9.16 12.15 9.97
N VAL A 195 9.04 13.27 10.68
CA VAL A 195 8.18 13.39 11.87
C VAL A 195 6.73 13.02 11.52
N GLY A 196 6.20 13.58 10.42
CA GLY A 196 4.86 13.27 9.92
C GLY A 196 4.68 11.79 9.60
N PHE A 197 5.61 11.20 8.85
CA PHE A 197 5.59 9.78 8.49
C PHE A 197 5.59 8.86 9.72
N CYS A 198 6.52 9.08 10.66
CA CYS A 198 6.59 8.28 11.89
C CYS A 198 5.31 8.45 12.72
N GLY A 199 4.80 9.68 12.82
CA GLY A 199 3.56 10.00 13.51
C GLY A 199 2.35 9.26 12.92
N GLU A 200 2.21 9.26 11.59
CA GLU A 200 1.14 8.53 10.90
C GLU A 200 1.25 7.02 11.14
N MET A 201 2.45 6.45 11.04
CA MET A 201 2.67 5.01 11.30
C MET A 201 2.32 4.63 12.74
N PHE A 202 2.70 5.43 13.73
CA PHE A 202 2.30 5.17 15.13
C PHE A 202 0.82 5.42 15.39
N ALA A 203 0.20 6.39 14.70
CA ALA A 203 -1.23 6.66 14.82
C ALA A 203 -2.11 5.49 14.33
N LEU A 204 -1.57 4.57 13.50
CA LEU A 204 -2.26 3.33 13.15
C LEU A 204 -2.40 2.36 14.32
N ILE A 205 -1.60 2.52 15.38
CA ILE A 205 -1.52 1.58 16.51
C ILE A 205 -2.46 2.06 17.63
N PRO A 206 -3.49 1.27 18.00
CA PRO A 206 -4.39 1.61 19.09
C PRO A 206 -3.65 1.75 20.42
N ASP A 207 -4.14 2.64 21.29
CA ASP A 207 -3.54 2.92 22.60
C ASP A 207 -3.31 1.66 23.46
N SER A 208 -4.24 0.70 23.38
CA SER A 208 -4.16 -0.58 24.09
C SER A 208 -2.98 -1.46 23.67
N LEU A 209 -2.39 -1.21 22.50
CA LEU A 209 -1.30 -1.99 21.91
C LEU A 209 0.04 -1.24 21.88
N ARG A 210 0.11 -0.01 22.42
CA ARG A 210 1.35 0.78 22.44
C ARG A 210 2.50 0.08 23.17
N GLY A 211 2.20 -0.64 24.25
CA GLY A 211 3.19 -1.44 24.97
C GLY A 211 3.85 -2.50 24.08
N LEU A 212 3.06 -3.19 23.26
CA LEU A 212 3.57 -4.16 22.29
C LEU A 212 4.41 -3.46 21.21
N ALA A 213 3.91 -2.37 20.65
CA ALA A 213 4.65 -1.59 19.64
C ALA A 213 6.02 -1.13 20.16
N ALA A 214 6.12 -0.80 21.45
CA ALA A 214 7.37 -0.42 22.10
C ALA A 214 8.40 -1.55 22.10
N GLU A 215 7.94 -2.75 22.42
CA GLU A 215 8.79 -3.95 22.45
C GLU A 215 9.27 -4.32 21.05
N VAL A 216 8.39 -4.21 20.04
CA VAL A 216 8.75 -4.44 18.64
C VAL A 216 9.75 -3.39 18.17
N LEU A 217 9.47 -2.10 18.36
CA LEU A 217 10.38 -1.02 17.96
C LEU A 217 11.75 -1.19 18.61
N LYS A 218 11.78 -1.49 19.91
CA LYS A 218 13.03 -1.77 20.62
C LYS A 218 13.79 -2.96 20.02
N THR A 219 13.07 -4.00 19.60
CA THR A 219 13.68 -5.18 18.94
C THR A 219 14.30 -4.80 17.61
N GLU A 220 13.56 -4.05 16.78
CA GLU A 220 14.05 -3.53 15.50
C GLU A 220 15.28 -2.63 15.69
N MET A 221 15.22 -1.69 16.63
CA MET A 221 16.33 -0.78 16.94
C MET A 221 17.58 -1.52 17.44
N ASN A 222 17.42 -2.57 18.25
CA ASN A 222 18.55 -3.40 18.67
C ASN A 222 19.14 -4.21 17.48
N GLY A 223 18.30 -4.60 16.53
CA GLY A 223 18.70 -5.27 15.29
C GLY A 223 19.61 -4.42 14.41
N LEU A 224 19.38 -3.10 14.37
CA LEU A 224 20.15 -2.15 13.56
C LEU A 224 21.65 -2.15 13.88
N ASN A 225 22.04 -2.44 15.12
CA ASN A 225 23.45 -2.50 15.52
C ASN A 225 24.24 -3.63 14.81
N ASN A 226 23.54 -4.59 14.21
CA ASN A 226 24.13 -5.73 13.51
C ASN A 226 23.95 -5.66 11.98
N ASP A 227 23.35 -4.59 11.45
CA ASP A 227 23.01 -4.48 10.03
C ASP A 227 24.09 -3.74 9.21
N THR A 228 24.21 -4.11 7.94
CA THR A 228 25.09 -3.51 6.93
C THR A 228 24.56 -2.18 6.37
N THR A 229 23.29 -1.85 6.63
CA THR A 229 22.64 -0.59 6.20
C THR A 229 21.96 0.09 7.39
N PRO A 230 22.75 0.70 8.31
CA PRO A 230 22.20 1.33 9.50
C PRO A 230 21.44 2.61 9.16
N LEU A 231 20.41 2.92 9.96
CA LEU A 231 19.79 4.24 9.97
C LEU A 231 20.84 5.30 10.36
N SER A 232 20.76 6.49 9.76
CA SER A 232 21.58 7.61 10.23
C SER A 232 21.15 8.03 11.64
N GLU A 233 22.10 8.47 12.47
CA GLU A 233 21.83 8.95 13.84
C GLU A 233 20.67 9.96 13.90
N LYS A 234 20.64 10.92 12.96
CA LYS A 234 19.56 11.92 12.89
C LYS A 234 18.16 11.30 12.69
N VAL A 235 18.06 10.22 11.90
CA VAL A 235 16.77 9.51 11.70
C VAL A 235 16.38 8.74 12.96
N ILE A 236 17.36 8.15 13.65
CA ILE A 236 17.15 7.48 14.93
C ILE A 236 16.63 8.49 15.96
N ASP A 237 17.26 9.65 16.08
CA ASP A 237 16.86 10.71 17.01
C ASP A 237 15.41 11.15 16.76
N ILE A 238 15.02 11.33 15.48
CA ILE A 238 13.64 11.71 15.11
C ILE A 238 12.67 10.58 15.48
N LEU A 239 13.00 9.34 15.13
CA LEU A 239 12.14 8.18 15.43
C LEU A 239 11.91 8.02 16.94
N GLU A 240 12.97 8.15 17.74
CA GLU A 240 12.89 8.11 19.20
C GLU A 240 12.11 9.29 19.77
N SER A 241 12.31 10.51 19.26
CA SER A 241 11.56 11.70 19.70
C SER A 241 10.06 11.54 19.45
N VAL A 242 9.69 11.15 18.24
CA VAL A 242 8.27 10.97 17.87
C VAL A 242 7.66 9.84 18.70
N TRP A 243 8.37 8.74 18.89
CA TRP A 243 7.92 7.64 19.74
C TRP A 243 7.62 8.10 21.18
N LEU A 244 8.54 8.86 21.78
CA LEU A 244 8.37 9.35 23.15
C LEU A 244 7.17 10.29 23.28
N GLU A 245 6.95 11.17 22.30
CA GLU A 245 5.82 12.09 22.27
C GLU A 245 4.49 11.37 22.04
N THR A 246 4.44 10.42 21.10
CA THR A 246 3.18 9.78 20.69
C THR A 246 2.72 8.66 21.63
N MET A 247 3.64 8.04 22.37
CA MET A 247 3.34 6.79 23.10
C MET A 247 3.39 6.90 24.62
N LEU A 248 3.95 7.98 25.18
CA LEU A 248 4.01 8.22 26.63
C LEU A 248 2.98 9.24 27.14
N GLU A 249 2.21 9.87 26.25
CA GLU A 249 1.02 10.68 26.58
C GLU A 249 -0.26 9.84 26.56
#